data_AF-A0A7J2HTF9-F1
#
_entry.id   AF-A0A7J2HTF9-F1
#
_cell.length_a   1.000
_cell.length_b   1.000
_cell.length_c   1.000
_cell.angle_alpha   90.00
_cell.angle_beta   90.00
_cell.angle_gamma   90.00
#
_symmetry.space_group_name_H-M   'P 1'
#
loop_
_entity.id
_entity.type
_entity.pdbx_description
1 polymer ?
#
loop_
_entity_poly.entity_id
_entity_poly.type
_entity_poly.pdbx_seq_one_letter_code
_entity_poly.pdbx_strand_id
1 'polypeptide(L)'
;MGNGEFAARRLRLNRKKFRWSQRKYRVRMLRLKERVDPLEGAPMARGIVIQKVGIESRQPNSAVRKCVRVQLIKNGKVVTAFCPGDGALNVIDEHDEVIISGIGGTLGRSMGDLPGVRYKVELVNGVPINLLITGRAKKPKR
;
A
#
# COMPACT_ATOMS: atom_id res chain seq x y z
N MET A 1 -21.30 -4.21 35.50
CA MET A 1 -21.06 -2.74 35.56
C MET A 1 -21.79 -2.19 36.78
N GLY A 2 -21.32 -1.09 37.38
CA GLY A 2 -22.07 -0.47 38.49
C GLY A 2 -23.19 0.40 37.94
N ASN A 3 -24.43 0.20 38.39
CA ASN A 3 -25.62 0.91 37.89
C ASN A 3 -26.14 1.99 38.86
N GLY A 4 -25.35 2.35 39.88
CA GLY A 4 -25.75 3.36 40.87
C GLY A 4 -25.70 4.79 40.31
N GLU A 5 -26.57 5.65 40.83
CA GLU A 5 -26.73 7.05 40.42
C GLU A 5 -25.42 7.86 40.47
N PHE A 6 -24.59 7.62 41.50
CA PHE A 6 -23.28 8.29 41.68
C PHE A 6 -22.09 7.50 41.10
N ALA A 7 -22.31 6.48 40.25
CA ALA A 7 -21.23 5.62 39.73
C ALA A 7 -20.50 6.17 38.48
N ALA A 8 -20.86 7.37 38.00
CA ALA A 8 -20.37 7.94 36.74
C ALA A 8 -18.84 7.96 36.61
N ARG A 9 -18.12 8.34 37.68
CA ARG A 9 -16.64 8.37 37.69
C ARG A 9 -16.05 7.00 37.38
N ARG A 10 -16.56 5.94 38.02
CA ARG A 10 -16.09 4.57 37.86
C ARG A 10 -16.40 4.04 36.46
N LEU A 11 -17.61 4.31 35.93
CA LEU A 11 -17.98 3.94 34.56
C LEU A 11 -17.07 4.59 33.51
N ARG A 12 -16.70 5.87 33.69
CA ARG A 12 -15.78 6.58 32.80
C ARG A 12 -14.37 5.96 32.80
N LEU A 13 -13.83 5.66 33.97
CA LEU A 13 -12.51 5.04 34.11
C LEU A 13 -12.49 3.63 33.49
N ASN A 14 -13.52 2.83 33.75
CA ASN A 14 -13.67 1.50 33.16
C ASN A 14 -13.73 1.58 31.63
N ARG A 15 -14.55 2.50 31.07
CA ARG A 15 -14.59 2.71 29.62
C ARG A 15 -13.24 3.13 29.06
N LYS A 16 -12.49 4.01 29.74
CA LYS A 16 -11.13 4.42 29.33
C LYS A 16 -10.18 3.22 29.32
N LYS A 17 -10.20 2.39 30.37
CA LYS A 17 -9.39 1.16 30.48
C LYS A 17 -9.69 0.18 29.34
N PHE A 18 -10.95 -0.20 29.16
CA PHE A 18 -11.35 -1.15 28.12
C PHE A 18 -11.24 -0.59 26.70
N ARG A 19 -11.27 0.73 26.50
CA ARG A 19 -11.05 1.34 25.17
C ARG A 19 -9.66 1.05 24.62
N TRP A 20 -8.65 0.88 25.47
CA TRP A 20 -7.28 0.55 25.04
C TRP A 20 -7.12 -0.86 24.47
N SER A 21 -8.03 -1.80 24.77
CA SER A 21 -8.02 -3.12 24.12
C SER A 21 -8.46 -3.04 22.65
N GLN A 22 -9.17 -1.97 22.26
CA GLN A 22 -9.62 -1.79 20.88
C GLN A 22 -8.44 -1.40 19.97
N ARG A 23 -8.14 -2.26 18.99
CA ARG A 23 -7.03 -2.07 18.05
C ARG A 23 -7.06 -0.71 17.34
N LYS A 24 -8.23 -0.30 16.83
CA LYS A 24 -8.40 0.98 16.11
C LYS A 24 -8.03 2.18 17.01
N TYR A 25 -8.49 2.16 18.26
CA TYR A 25 -8.18 3.21 19.23
C TYR A 25 -6.69 3.24 19.56
N ARG A 26 -6.09 2.09 19.85
CA ARG A 26 -4.66 1.98 20.17
C ARG A 26 -3.77 2.46 19.03
N VAL A 27 -4.03 2.03 17.80
CA VAL A 27 -3.25 2.44 16.61
C VAL A 27 -3.36 3.93 16.37
N ARG A 28 -4.55 4.52 16.55
CA ARG A 28 -4.78 5.95 16.37
C ARG A 28 -4.11 6.79 17.46
N MET A 29 -4.30 6.43 18.73
CA MET A 29 -3.74 7.19 19.87
C MET A 29 -2.21 7.19 19.88
N LEU A 30 -1.60 6.06 19.53
CA LEU A 30 -0.15 5.91 19.48
C LEU A 30 0.46 6.30 18.13
N ARG A 31 -0.34 6.76 17.16
CA ARG A 31 0.08 7.10 15.79
C ARG A 31 0.96 6.03 15.13
N LEU A 32 0.70 4.75 15.43
CA LEU A 32 1.56 3.65 15.01
C LEU A 32 1.66 3.53 13.49
N LYS A 33 0.60 3.90 12.77
CA LYS A 33 0.56 3.84 11.30
C LYS A 33 1.59 4.79 10.68
N GLU A 34 1.67 6.03 11.16
CA GLU A 34 2.57 7.06 10.62
C GLU A 34 4.03 6.63 10.72
N ARG A 35 4.41 5.99 11.83
CA ARG A 35 5.78 5.51 12.07
C ARG A 35 6.19 4.35 11.15
N VAL A 36 5.29 3.41 10.90
CA VAL A 36 5.61 2.16 10.20
C VAL A 36 5.33 2.20 8.70
N ASP A 37 4.50 3.14 8.24
CA ASP A 37 4.11 3.24 6.84
C ASP A 37 5.28 3.75 5.97
N PRO A 38 5.70 3.00 4.93
CA PRO A 38 6.64 3.49 3.93
C PRO A 38 6.20 4.80 3.27
N LEU A 39 4.88 5.02 3.15
CA LEU A 39 4.31 6.26 2.58
C LEU A 39 4.11 7.37 3.62
N GLU A 40 4.47 7.16 4.88
CA GLU A 40 4.29 8.12 6.00
C GLU A 40 2.86 8.71 6.04
N GLY A 41 1.85 7.90 5.71
CA GLY A 41 0.44 8.31 5.71
C GLY A 41 -0.04 9.00 4.42
N ALA A 42 0.83 9.26 3.44
CA ALA A 42 0.43 9.80 2.14
C ALA A 42 -0.37 8.75 1.32
N PRO A 43 -1.35 9.19 0.50
CA PRO A 43 -2.12 8.28 -0.34
C PRO A 43 -1.31 7.69 -1.51
N MET A 44 -0.32 8.44 -2.00
CA MET A 44 0.55 8.06 -3.11
C MET A 44 1.98 8.49 -2.81
N ALA A 45 2.94 7.83 -3.45
CA ALA A 45 4.33 8.30 -3.47
C ALA A 45 5.00 8.06 -4.81
N ARG A 46 6.05 8.84 -5.02
CA ARG A 46 6.92 8.79 -6.19
C ARG A 46 8.13 7.94 -5.89
N GLY A 47 8.54 7.13 -6.85
CA GLY A 47 9.67 6.24 -6.71
C GLY A 47 10.35 5.93 -8.02
N ILE A 48 11.53 5.33 -7.92
CA ILE A 48 12.35 4.89 -9.04
C ILE A 48 12.35 3.37 -9.08
N VAL A 49 12.16 2.79 -10.26
CA VAL A 49 12.20 1.32 -10.44
C VAL A 49 13.64 0.83 -10.33
N ILE A 50 13.87 -0.16 -9.48
CA ILE A 50 15.18 -0.81 -9.31
C ILE A 50 15.26 -2.03 -10.22
N GLN A 51 14.28 -2.94 -10.13
CA GLN A 51 14.29 -4.21 -10.84
C GLN A 51 12.87 -4.74 -11.05
N LYS A 52 12.69 -5.51 -12.11
CA LYS A 52 11.46 -6.27 -12.41
C LYS A 52 11.46 -7.58 -11.59
N VAL A 53 10.33 -7.94 -10.97
CA VAL A 53 10.21 -9.13 -10.12
C VAL A 53 8.92 -9.88 -10.41
N GLY A 54 9.01 -11.21 -10.54
CA GLY A 54 7.85 -12.09 -10.53
C GLY A 54 7.57 -12.61 -9.11
N ILE A 55 6.33 -12.50 -8.64
CA ILE A 55 5.89 -13.08 -7.37
C ILE A 55 4.89 -14.18 -7.65
N GLU A 56 5.14 -15.35 -7.10
CA GLU A 56 4.21 -16.48 -7.20
C GLU A 56 2.92 -16.20 -6.43
N SER A 57 1.79 -16.56 -7.04
CA SER A 57 0.49 -16.48 -6.39
C SER A 57 0.41 -17.44 -5.21
N ARG A 58 -0.38 -17.07 -4.21
CA ARG A 58 -0.73 -17.99 -3.13
C ARG A 58 -1.58 -19.15 -3.67
N GLN A 59 -1.31 -20.36 -3.19
CA GLN A 59 -2.16 -21.54 -3.40
C GLN A 59 -3.63 -21.21 -3.02
N PRO A 60 -4.65 -21.64 -3.79
CA PRO A 60 -4.66 -22.69 -4.82
C PRO A 60 -4.35 -22.23 -6.26
N ASN A 61 -4.04 -20.94 -6.46
CA ASN A 61 -3.81 -20.40 -7.78
C ASN A 61 -2.38 -20.71 -8.27
N SER A 62 -2.22 -20.84 -9.59
CA SER A 62 -0.93 -20.97 -10.27
C SER A 62 -0.73 -19.81 -11.25
N ALA A 63 0.01 -18.79 -10.83
CA ALA A 63 0.40 -17.66 -11.67
C ALA A 63 1.63 -16.94 -11.12
N VAL A 64 2.41 -16.33 -12.02
CA VAL A 64 3.48 -15.39 -11.64
C VAL A 64 2.97 -13.97 -11.83
N ARG A 65 2.69 -13.28 -10.73
CA ARG A 65 2.24 -11.89 -10.71
C ARG A 65 3.42 -10.95 -10.99
N LYS A 66 3.28 -10.12 -12.02
CA LYS A 66 4.33 -9.19 -12.44
C LYS A 66 4.36 -7.98 -11.50
N CYS A 67 5.50 -7.77 -10.86
CA CYS A 67 5.73 -6.71 -9.90
C CYS A 67 7.05 -5.98 -10.23
N VAL A 68 7.27 -4.84 -9.59
CA VAL A 68 8.51 -4.08 -9.65
C VAL A 68 8.97 -3.72 -8.24
N ARG A 69 10.28 -3.71 -8.02
CA ARG A 69 10.86 -3.10 -6.82
C ARG A 69 11.06 -1.62 -7.08
N VAL A 70 10.53 -0.81 -6.18
CA VAL A 70 10.52 0.65 -6.28
C VAL A 70 11.23 1.22 -5.07
N GLN A 71 12.21 2.08 -5.30
CA GLN A 71 12.80 2.90 -4.26
C GLN A 71 12.02 4.21 -4.15
N LEU A 72 11.49 4.50 -2.97
CA LEU A 72 10.80 5.76 -2.72
C LEU A 72 11.80 6.91 -2.69
N ILE A 73 11.55 7.97 -3.46
CA ILE A 73 12.44 9.15 -3.53
C ILE A 73 12.49 9.87 -2.16
N LYS A 74 11.36 9.93 -1.47
CA LYS A 74 11.22 10.72 -0.24
C LYS A 74 12.02 10.20 0.95
N ASN A 75 12.21 8.88 1.06
CA ASN A 75 12.80 8.26 2.24
C ASN A 75 13.76 7.10 1.92
N GLY A 76 14.03 6.84 0.65
CA GLY A 76 14.95 5.81 0.18
C GLY A 76 14.49 4.37 0.44
N LYS A 77 13.32 4.15 1.04
CA LYS A 77 12.81 2.82 1.36
C LYS A 77 12.45 2.07 0.08
N VAL A 78 12.81 0.79 0.03
CA VAL A 78 12.47 -0.08 -1.09
C VAL A 78 11.17 -0.83 -0.79
N VAL A 79 10.21 -0.71 -1.69
CA VAL A 79 8.91 -1.39 -1.63
C VAL A 79 8.66 -2.18 -2.90
N THR A 80 7.76 -3.17 -2.83
CA THR A 80 7.33 -3.92 -4.01
C THR A 80 5.95 -3.44 -4.42
N ALA A 81 5.80 -3.12 -5.70
CA ALA A 81 4.54 -2.67 -6.29
C ALA A 81 4.08 -3.61 -7.41
N PHE A 82 2.80 -3.94 -7.40
CA PHE A 82 2.16 -4.73 -8.45
C PHE A 82 1.94 -3.88 -9.71
N CYS A 83 2.12 -4.46 -10.89
CA CYS A 83 1.85 -3.81 -12.17
C CYS A 83 0.48 -4.27 -12.69
N PRO A 84 -0.58 -3.45 -12.61
CA PRO A 84 -1.91 -3.83 -13.05
C PRO A 84 -2.05 -3.80 -14.58
N GLY A 85 -2.78 -4.77 -15.13
CA GLY A 85 -3.07 -4.89 -16.55
C GLY A 85 -2.11 -5.82 -17.31
N ASP A 86 -2.60 -6.40 -18.40
CA ASP A 86 -1.81 -7.31 -19.22
C ASP A 86 -0.74 -6.54 -20.00
N GLY A 87 0.48 -7.08 -20.06
CA GLY A 87 1.60 -6.41 -20.72
C GLY A 87 2.17 -5.18 -20.00
N ALA A 88 1.66 -4.83 -18.80
CA ALA A 88 2.12 -3.68 -18.02
C ALA A 88 3.64 -3.68 -17.75
N LEU A 89 4.24 -4.86 -17.59
CA LEU A 89 5.67 -5.01 -17.33
C LEU A 89 6.56 -4.64 -18.54
N ASN A 90 6.00 -4.66 -19.75
CA ASN A 90 6.73 -4.29 -20.97
C ASN A 90 6.88 -2.77 -21.11
N VAL A 91 6.00 -2.01 -20.44
CA VAL A 91 5.99 -0.54 -20.48
C VAL A 91 6.97 0.06 -19.49
N ILE A 92 7.18 -0.60 -18.36
CA ILE A 92 8.02 -0.14 -17.26
C ILE A 92 9.44 -0.66 -17.46
N ASP A 93 10.43 0.21 -17.41
CA ASP A 93 11.84 -0.14 -17.47
C ASP A 93 12.55 0.16 -16.13
N GLU A 94 13.77 -0.33 -16.01
CA GLU A 94 14.62 0.00 -14.86
C GLU A 94 14.96 1.50 -14.90
N HIS A 95 15.06 2.12 -13.73
CA HIS A 95 15.29 3.56 -13.55
C HIS A 95 14.17 4.50 -14.03
N ASP A 96 13.02 3.97 -14.45
CA ASP A 96 11.82 4.78 -14.68
C ASP A 96 11.29 5.38 -13.39
N GLU A 97 10.66 6.55 -13.53
CA GLU A 97 9.91 7.17 -12.46
C GLU A 97 8.48 6.63 -12.45
N VAL A 98 8.05 6.16 -11.28
CA VAL A 98 6.71 5.59 -11.09
C VAL A 98 6.01 6.25 -9.91
N ILE A 99 4.68 6.38 -10.02
CA ILE A 99 3.83 6.74 -8.90
C ILE A 99 3.12 5.49 -8.42
N ILE A 100 3.26 5.21 -7.13
CA ILE A 100 2.65 4.08 -6.47
C ILE A 100 1.52 4.53 -5.54
N SER A 101 0.51 3.67 -5.44
CA SER A 101 -0.63 3.82 -4.53
C SER A 101 -0.85 2.53 -3.73
N GLY A 102 -1.64 2.60 -2.67
CA GLY A 102 -2.05 1.39 -1.95
C GLY A 102 -2.95 0.51 -2.82
N ILE A 103 -2.75 -0.80 -2.78
CA ILE A 103 -3.52 -1.76 -3.59
C ILE A 103 -4.99 -1.89 -3.16
N GLY A 104 -5.34 -1.41 -1.96
CA GLY A 104 -6.71 -1.42 -1.43
C GLY A 104 -7.11 -2.68 -0.67
N GLY A 105 -6.15 -3.52 -0.28
CA GLY A 105 -6.42 -4.73 0.52
C GLY A 105 -6.92 -4.44 1.94
N THR A 106 -7.47 -5.47 2.59
CA THR A 106 -8.04 -5.39 3.95
C THR A 106 -7.06 -4.74 4.93
N LEU A 107 -7.48 -3.61 5.53
CA LEU A 107 -6.68 -2.83 6.48
C LEU A 107 -5.35 -2.31 5.90
N GLY A 108 -5.28 -2.04 4.60
CA GLY A 108 -4.07 -1.56 3.92
C GLY A 108 -3.00 -2.63 3.76
N ARG A 109 -3.42 -3.90 3.71
CA ARG A 109 -2.54 -5.05 3.44
C ARG A 109 -2.58 -5.42 1.94
N SER A 110 -2.00 -6.56 1.63
CA SER A 110 -2.08 -7.13 0.28
C SER A 110 -3.51 -7.51 -0.08
N MET A 111 -3.75 -7.61 -1.39
CA MET A 111 -5.05 -7.94 -1.97
C MET A 111 -4.99 -9.30 -2.66
N GLY A 112 -6.04 -10.10 -2.51
CA GLY A 112 -6.20 -11.37 -3.23
C GLY A 112 -5.07 -12.36 -2.96
N ASP A 113 -4.53 -12.90 -4.05
CA ASP A 113 -3.51 -13.95 -4.05
C ASP A 113 -2.07 -13.43 -4.07
N LEU A 114 -1.85 -12.11 -3.96
CA LEU A 114 -0.53 -11.48 -3.93
C LEU A 114 0.05 -11.51 -2.50
N PRO A 115 1.04 -12.35 -2.19
CA PRO A 115 1.68 -12.33 -0.87
C PRO A 115 2.62 -11.11 -0.76
N GLY A 116 2.54 -10.38 0.36
CA GLY A 116 3.52 -9.34 0.71
C GLY A 116 3.47 -8.03 -0.11
N VAL A 117 2.72 -7.98 -1.21
CA VAL A 117 2.60 -6.77 -2.05
C VAL A 117 1.43 -5.92 -1.58
N ARG A 118 1.72 -4.71 -1.12
CA ARG A 118 0.72 -3.75 -0.58
C ARG A 118 0.45 -2.56 -1.49
N TYR A 119 1.24 -2.41 -2.55
CA TYR A 119 1.19 -1.25 -3.44
C TYR A 119 0.98 -1.69 -4.88
N LYS A 120 0.47 -0.77 -5.70
CA LYS A 120 0.36 -0.92 -7.16
C LYS A 120 0.92 0.31 -7.86
N VAL A 121 1.31 0.15 -9.11
CA VAL A 121 1.74 1.23 -9.99
C VAL A 121 0.52 1.89 -10.64
N GLU A 122 0.46 3.22 -10.61
CA GLU A 122 -0.60 4.02 -11.26
C GLU A 122 -0.10 4.75 -12.50
N LEU A 123 1.07 5.40 -12.37
CA LEU A 123 1.67 6.24 -13.42
C LEU A 123 3.11 5.82 -13.66
N VAL A 124 3.56 5.92 -14.91
CA VAL A 124 4.94 5.70 -15.36
C VAL A 124 5.35 6.95 -16.13
N ASN A 125 6.43 7.61 -15.70
CA ASN A 125 6.94 8.88 -16.26
C ASN A 125 5.82 9.93 -16.47
N GLY A 126 4.89 10.03 -15.51
CA GLY A 126 3.77 10.98 -15.54
C GLY A 126 2.56 10.53 -16.37
N VAL A 127 2.62 9.39 -17.06
CA VAL A 127 1.51 8.87 -17.88
C VAL A 127 0.80 7.70 -17.20
N PRO A 128 -0.55 7.65 -17.19
CA PRO A 128 -1.30 6.55 -16.59
C PRO A 128 -0.99 5.22 -17.26
N ILE A 129 -0.73 4.18 -16.45
CA ILE A 129 -0.35 2.87 -16.97
C ILE A 129 -1.44 2.26 -17.87
N ASN A 130 -2.71 2.48 -17.55
CA ASN A 130 -3.84 2.02 -18.36
C ASN A 130 -3.82 2.62 -19.79
N LEU A 131 -3.44 3.89 -19.91
CA LEU A 131 -3.35 4.55 -21.23
C LEU A 131 -2.15 4.07 -22.05
N LEU A 132 -1.06 3.70 -21.38
CA LEU A 132 0.12 3.12 -22.03
C LEU A 132 -0.18 1.68 -22.52
N ILE A 133 -0.85 0.87 -21.71
CA ILE A 133 -1.24 -0.51 -22.07
C ILE A 133 -2.20 -0.51 -23.25
N THR A 134 -3.20 0.37 -23.24
CA THR A 134 -4.18 0.49 -24.34
C THR A 134 -3.60 1.18 -25.59
N GLY A 135 -2.36 1.69 -25.53
CA GLY A 135 -1.69 2.39 -26.62
C GLY A 135 -2.27 3.77 -26.95
N ARG A 136 -3.21 4.29 -26.14
CA ARG A 136 -3.82 5.61 -26.31
C ARG A 136 -2.85 6.76 -25.99
N ALA A 137 -1.88 6.49 -25.13
CA ALA A 137 -0.79 7.41 -24.83
C ALA A 137 0.55 6.73 -25.13
N LYS A 138 1.55 7.53 -25.51
CA LYS A 138 2.93 7.05 -25.70
C LYS A 138 3.76 7.40 -24.46
N LYS A 139 4.67 6.51 -24.10
CA LYS A 139 5.66 6.77 -23.05
C LYS A 139 6.54 7.94 -23.51
N PRO A 140 6.68 9.02 -22.72
CA PRO A 140 7.58 10.10 -23.06
C PRO A 140 9.00 9.54 -23.10
N LYS A 141 9.70 9.78 -24.22
CA LYS A 141 11.12 9.46 -24.34
C LYS A 141 11.90 10.49 -23.52
N ARG A 142 12.81 10.00 -22.68
CA ARG A 142 13.85 10.85 -22.08
C ARG A 142 14.88 11.22 -23.15
#